data_AF-A0A816LFG4-F1
#
_entry.id   AF-A0A816LFG4-F1
#
_cell.length_a   1.000
_cell.length_b   1.000
_cell.length_c   1.000
_cell.angle_alpha   90.00
_cell.angle_beta   90.00
_cell.angle_gamma   90.00
#
_symmetry.space_group_name_H-M   'P 1'
#
loop_
_entity.id
_entity.type
_entity.pdbx_description
1 polymer ?
#
loop_
_entity_poly.entity_id
_entity_poly.type
_entity_poly.pdbx_seq_one_letter_code
_entity_poly.pdbx_strand_id
1 'polypeptide(L)'
;MSSPAHAIYSSTLGLSLQGHEFQPHYGVQLIFNETAESVLLCAAICTQNPSSRLFDYDSSSHRCRLFEADLTNGAIIAVGSQMSIVGSVILSASLYASMYNQSCSACQENRYQTCSSTTNACQCPGNSYWNGSMCPLTLFQNVACHQIDACRSDLNLSCIINYYGEFTQCSIEQVLTNSTETAYAVWNTTAGSDSNLASSGTGIGKYYPQQGPGNIFDHNTNTKYVSFGDCKNITAGSPTCAQNTGFYLTLQRGASLLVAFRFTTTESYPRRDPLMITIEGSNSNSTDLTRGSSWTLLYNGSCGISTNQIRLTYGSTQWLPKHSA
;
A
#
# COMPACT_ATOMS: atom_id res chain seq x y z
N MET A 1 40.48 31.24 -2.28
CA MET A 1 39.61 30.27 -1.57
C MET A 1 38.18 30.60 -1.96
N SER A 2 37.66 29.89 -2.95
CA SER A 2 36.30 30.04 -3.46
C SER A 2 35.31 29.45 -2.47
N SER A 3 34.40 30.27 -1.94
CA SER A 3 33.25 29.83 -1.18
C SER A 3 32.43 28.84 -2.03
N PRO A 4 32.10 27.63 -1.55
CA PRO A 4 31.18 26.77 -2.27
C PRO A 4 29.80 27.40 -2.14
N ALA A 5 29.29 27.94 -3.25
CA ALA A 5 27.87 28.25 -3.36
C ALA A 5 27.09 26.99 -3.00
N HIS A 6 26.33 27.06 -1.90
CA HIS A 6 25.38 26.03 -1.50
C HIS A 6 24.53 25.66 -2.72
N ALA A 7 24.30 24.36 -2.95
CA ALA A 7 23.40 23.91 -4.00
C ALA A 7 21.96 24.17 -3.55
N ILE A 8 21.59 25.45 -3.52
CA ILE A 8 20.31 26.00 -3.09
C ILE A 8 19.20 25.32 -3.88
N TYR A 9 18.22 24.71 -3.19
CA TYR A 9 16.80 24.51 -3.54
C TYR A 9 16.36 25.09 -4.90
N SER A 10 16.95 24.64 -6.01
CA SER A 10 16.77 25.30 -7.31
C SER A 10 15.50 24.76 -7.90
N SER A 11 14.41 25.47 -7.65
CA SER A 11 13.13 25.24 -8.28
C SER A 11 12.86 26.38 -9.24
N THR A 12 12.55 26.05 -10.48
CA THR A 12 11.93 27.03 -11.35
C THR A 12 10.48 27.19 -10.90
N LEU A 13 10.03 28.42 -10.75
CA LEU A 13 8.65 28.74 -10.37
C LEU A 13 7.91 29.32 -11.57
N GLY A 14 6.70 28.81 -11.82
CA GLY A 14 5.71 29.47 -12.67
C GLY A 14 4.77 30.30 -11.79
N LEU A 15 4.39 31.49 -12.23
CA LEU A 15 3.37 32.32 -11.55
C LEU A 15 2.17 32.51 -12.48
N SER A 16 0.96 32.44 -11.92
CA SER A 16 -0.26 32.83 -12.61
C SER A 16 -0.34 34.35 -12.78
N LEU A 17 -1.33 34.80 -13.55
CA LEU A 17 -1.79 36.18 -13.46
C LEU A 17 -2.40 36.44 -12.08
N GLN A 18 -2.41 37.71 -11.70
CA GLN A 18 -3.15 38.19 -10.53
C GLN A 18 -4.64 37.87 -10.64
N GLY A 19 -5.26 37.72 -9.47
CA GLY A 19 -6.66 37.36 -9.28
C GLY A 19 -7.01 35.91 -9.55
N HIS A 20 -6.08 35.02 -9.24
CA HIS A 20 -6.33 33.59 -9.31
C HIS A 20 -6.05 32.91 -7.97
N GLU A 21 -6.83 31.87 -7.68
CA GLU A 21 -6.59 30.96 -6.57
C GLU A 21 -6.50 29.51 -7.05
N PHE A 22 -5.80 28.69 -6.29
CA PHE A 22 -5.78 27.26 -6.55
C PHE A 22 -6.96 26.57 -5.87
N GLN A 23 -7.77 25.88 -6.66
CA GLN A 23 -8.85 25.04 -6.20
C GLN A 23 -8.42 23.57 -6.31
N PRO A 24 -8.07 22.91 -5.19
CA PRO A 24 -7.78 21.48 -5.20
C PRO A 24 -9.04 20.69 -5.56
N HIS A 25 -8.88 19.58 -6.29
CA HIS A 25 -9.98 18.65 -6.53
C HIS A 25 -10.33 17.88 -5.26
N TYR A 26 -9.35 17.66 -4.38
CA TYR A 26 -9.51 16.92 -3.12
C TYR A 26 -9.01 17.73 -1.92
N GLY A 27 -9.77 17.73 -0.82
CA GLY A 27 -9.44 18.53 0.37
C GLY A 27 -8.12 18.15 1.05
N VAL A 28 -7.61 16.93 0.84
CA VAL A 28 -6.37 16.41 1.44
C VAL A 28 -5.09 17.03 0.90
N GLN A 29 -5.19 17.93 -0.09
CA GLN A 29 -4.06 18.51 -0.78
C GLN A 29 -3.51 19.77 -0.11
N LEU A 30 -4.24 20.39 0.82
CA LEU A 30 -3.74 21.55 1.57
C LEU A 30 -2.76 21.06 2.64
N ILE A 31 -1.49 21.47 2.53
CA ILE A 31 -0.45 21.12 3.49
C ILE A 31 -0.62 21.97 4.75
N PHE A 32 -0.65 23.30 4.60
CA PHE A 32 -0.92 24.25 5.67
C PHE A 32 -1.28 25.63 5.11
N ASN A 33 -1.73 26.50 6.02
CA ASN A 33 -2.05 27.89 5.78
C ASN A 33 -1.26 28.76 6.77
N GLU A 34 -0.40 29.64 6.28
CA GLU A 34 0.49 30.50 7.07
C GLU A 34 0.37 31.95 6.59
N THR A 35 0.93 32.89 7.36
CA THR A 35 1.08 34.28 6.93
C THR A 35 2.43 34.50 6.25
N ALA A 36 2.44 35.23 5.14
CA ALA A 36 3.66 35.63 4.43
C ALA A 36 3.59 37.11 4.03
N GLU A 37 4.65 37.86 4.34
CA GLU A 37 4.76 39.28 4.02
C GLU A 37 4.81 39.57 2.51
N SER A 38 5.17 38.57 1.70
CA SER A 38 5.24 38.71 0.25
C SER A 38 5.07 37.37 -0.47
N VAL A 39 4.76 37.45 -1.76
CA VAL A 39 4.74 36.29 -2.67
C VAL A 39 6.09 35.56 -2.70
N LEU A 40 7.21 36.29 -2.59
CA LEU A 40 8.55 35.70 -2.59
C LEU A 40 8.80 34.90 -1.32
N LEU A 41 8.30 35.37 -0.17
CA LEU A 41 8.38 34.62 1.08
C LEU A 41 7.48 33.39 1.04
N CYS A 42 6.26 33.52 0.52
CA CYS A 42 5.36 32.37 0.34
C CYS A 42 5.99 31.30 -0.58
N ALA A 43 6.62 31.74 -1.68
CA ALA A 43 7.40 30.88 -2.56
C ALA A 43 8.58 30.22 -1.84
N ALA A 44 9.32 30.96 -1.01
CA ALA A 44 10.43 30.40 -0.23
C ALA A 44 9.96 29.29 0.72
N ILE A 45 8.86 29.52 1.44
CA ILE A 45 8.23 28.53 2.34
C ILE A 45 7.81 27.29 1.53
N CYS A 46 7.18 27.48 0.36
CA CYS A 46 6.86 26.41 -0.57
C CYS A 46 8.12 25.64 -1.00
N THR A 47 9.22 26.32 -1.32
CA THR A 47 10.45 25.66 -1.80
C THR A 47 11.20 24.87 -0.75
N GLN A 48 11.08 25.27 0.51
CA GLN A 48 11.67 24.55 1.65
C GLN A 48 10.85 23.32 2.06
N ASN A 49 9.58 23.24 1.65
CA ASN A 49 8.74 22.08 1.90
C ASN A 49 8.85 21.06 0.73
N PRO A 50 9.37 19.83 0.98
CA PRO A 50 9.55 18.83 -0.07
C PRO A 50 8.24 18.25 -0.61
N SER A 51 7.12 18.35 0.13
CA SER A 51 5.79 17.93 -0.33
C SER A 51 5.08 19.02 -1.15
N SER A 52 5.45 20.29 -0.97
CA SER A 52 4.78 21.38 -1.66
C SER A 52 5.13 21.42 -3.15
N ARG A 53 4.11 21.62 -3.99
CA ARG A 53 4.19 21.67 -5.45
C ARG A 53 3.50 22.91 -6.01
N LEU A 54 2.52 23.43 -5.30
CA LEU A 54 1.80 24.67 -5.58
C LEU A 54 1.72 25.52 -4.31
N PHE A 55 1.65 26.83 -4.48
CA PHE A 55 1.24 27.75 -3.43
C PHE A 55 0.25 28.77 -3.98
N ASP A 56 -0.55 29.33 -3.08
CA ASP A 56 -1.49 30.41 -3.32
C ASP A 56 -1.19 31.51 -2.32
N TYR A 57 -1.00 32.72 -2.83
CA TYR A 57 -0.68 33.89 -2.03
C TYR A 57 -1.69 35.01 -2.29
N ASP A 58 -2.32 35.52 -1.23
CA ASP A 58 -3.18 36.69 -1.25
C ASP A 58 -2.49 37.87 -0.55
N SER A 59 -2.16 38.91 -1.31
CA SER A 59 -1.45 40.09 -0.80
C SER A 59 -2.32 41.00 0.09
N SER A 60 -3.65 40.86 0.07
CA SER A 60 -4.54 41.66 0.93
C SER A 60 -4.61 41.12 2.36
N SER A 61 -4.61 39.79 2.49
CA SER A 61 -4.69 39.09 3.77
C SER A 61 -3.35 38.56 4.26
N HIS A 62 -2.29 38.70 3.46
CA HIS A 62 -0.99 38.05 3.65
C HIS A 62 -1.08 36.52 3.76
N ARG A 63 -2.16 35.92 3.27
CA ARG A 63 -2.41 34.49 3.38
C ARG A 63 -1.55 33.74 2.37
N CYS A 64 -0.82 32.73 2.85
CA CYS A 64 -0.02 31.81 2.06
C CYS A 64 -0.49 30.38 2.29
N ARG A 65 -1.07 29.76 1.27
CA ARG A 65 -1.50 28.36 1.31
C ARG A 65 -0.56 27.52 0.48
N LEU A 66 -0.09 26.41 1.03
CA LEU A 66 0.77 25.46 0.32
C LEU A 66 -0.02 24.20 0.00
N PHE A 67 0.17 23.68 -1.20
CA PHE A 67 -0.51 22.50 -1.67
C PHE A 67 0.47 21.41 -2.10
N GLU A 68 0.12 20.19 -1.74
CA GLU A 68 0.62 18.93 -2.30
C GLU A 68 -0.26 18.59 -3.51
N ALA A 69 -0.19 19.44 -4.53
CA ALA A 69 -1.04 19.37 -5.71
C ALA A 69 -0.32 19.92 -6.94
N ASP A 70 -0.82 19.57 -8.11
CA ASP A 70 -0.45 20.16 -9.39
C ASP A 70 -1.71 20.40 -10.24
N LEU A 71 -1.54 20.77 -11.51
CA LEU A 71 -2.66 21.03 -12.41
C LEU A 71 -3.38 19.76 -12.88
N THR A 72 -2.88 18.56 -12.53
CA THR A 72 -3.55 17.30 -12.85
C THR A 72 -4.63 16.95 -11.82
N ASN A 73 -4.55 17.53 -10.62
CA ASN A 73 -5.42 17.21 -9.48
C ASN A 73 -6.06 18.45 -8.84
N GLY A 74 -6.16 19.54 -9.60
CA GLY A 74 -6.85 20.77 -9.22
C GLY A 74 -6.87 21.76 -10.39
N ALA A 75 -7.38 22.95 -10.14
CA ALA A 75 -7.48 24.00 -11.15
C ALA A 75 -7.08 25.36 -10.59
N ILE A 76 -6.47 26.19 -11.44
CA ILE A 76 -6.30 27.61 -11.17
C ILE A 76 -7.58 28.30 -11.63
N ILE A 77 -8.30 28.91 -10.70
CA ILE A 77 -9.58 29.57 -10.95
C ILE A 77 -9.45 31.08 -10.76
N ALA A 78 -10.14 31.85 -11.58
CA ALA A 78 -10.24 33.30 -11.38
C ALA A 78 -11.10 33.58 -10.14
N VAL A 79 -10.64 34.49 -9.29
CA VAL A 79 -11.36 34.97 -8.12
C VAL A 79 -11.61 36.47 -8.22
N GLY A 80 -12.65 36.96 -7.55
CA GLY A 80 -13.02 38.38 -7.58
C GLY A 80 -11.99 39.33 -6.95
N SER A 81 -11.00 38.79 -6.20
CA SER A 81 -9.89 39.55 -5.63
C SER A 81 -8.78 39.67 -6.66
N GLN A 82 -8.30 40.87 -7.01
CA GLN A 82 -7.09 41.03 -7.85
C GLN A 82 -5.77 40.76 -7.09
N MET A 83 -5.86 40.35 -5.82
CA MET A 83 -4.70 40.30 -4.90
C MET A 83 -4.12 38.89 -4.74
N SER A 84 -4.75 37.87 -5.35
CA SER A 84 -4.31 36.47 -5.26
C SER A 84 -3.44 36.06 -6.45
N ILE A 85 -2.36 35.32 -6.20
CA ILE A 85 -1.47 34.72 -7.20
C ILE A 85 -1.22 33.26 -6.84
N VAL A 86 -1.24 32.38 -7.84
CA VAL A 86 -0.84 30.98 -7.70
C VAL A 86 0.58 30.80 -8.25
N GLY A 87 1.45 30.15 -7.48
CA GLY A 87 2.78 29.75 -7.94
C GLY A 87 2.94 28.24 -7.99
N SER A 88 3.54 27.73 -9.06
CA SER A 88 3.81 26.31 -9.28
C SER A 88 5.31 26.02 -9.28
N VAL A 89 5.69 24.94 -8.61
CA VAL A 89 7.04 24.39 -8.64
C VAL A 89 7.19 23.53 -9.89
N ILE A 90 8.09 23.93 -10.78
CA ILE A 90 8.39 23.16 -11.98
C ILE A 90 9.43 22.09 -11.62
N LEU A 91 9.05 20.83 -11.85
CA LEU A 91 9.92 19.67 -11.63
C LEU A 91 10.72 19.39 -12.90
N SER A 92 12.02 19.13 -12.76
CA SER A 92 12.87 18.70 -13.87
C SER A 92 13.40 17.29 -13.63
N ALA A 93 13.10 16.35 -14.52
CA ALA A 93 13.53 14.95 -14.40
C ALA A 93 15.06 14.81 -14.26
N SER A 94 15.84 15.71 -14.86
CA SER A 94 17.31 15.71 -14.73
C SER A 94 17.81 15.90 -13.30
N LEU A 95 17.03 16.55 -12.44
CA LEU A 95 17.35 16.79 -11.03
C LEU A 95 16.98 15.59 -10.13
N TYR A 96 16.20 14.64 -10.66
CA TYR A 96 15.76 13.44 -9.96
C TYR A 96 16.60 12.21 -10.32
N ALA A 97 16.78 11.96 -11.61
CA ALA A 97 17.33 10.69 -12.10
C ALA A 97 18.74 10.37 -11.58
N SER A 98 19.57 11.39 -11.37
CA SER A 98 20.94 11.21 -10.87
C SER A 98 21.01 10.93 -9.36
N MET A 99 19.98 11.30 -8.60
CA MET A 99 19.96 11.22 -7.14
C MET A 99 19.14 10.05 -6.60
N TYR A 100 18.17 9.53 -7.37
CA TYR A 100 17.30 8.45 -6.90
C TYR A 100 18.13 7.21 -6.54
N ASN A 101 17.84 6.63 -5.39
CA ASN A 101 18.54 5.46 -4.82
C ASN A 101 20.04 5.68 -4.49
N GLN A 102 20.52 6.93 -4.49
CA GLN A 102 21.86 7.27 -3.97
C GLN A 102 21.88 7.24 -2.43
N SER A 103 23.07 7.33 -1.84
CA SER A 103 23.21 7.45 -0.39
C SER A 103 22.51 8.71 0.13
N CYS A 104 21.98 8.68 1.36
CA CYS A 104 21.25 9.81 1.92
C CYS A 104 22.02 11.15 1.91
N SER A 105 23.35 11.14 1.94
CA SER A 105 24.18 12.34 1.77
C SER A 105 23.97 13.06 0.43
N ALA A 106 23.55 12.35 -0.63
CA ALA A 106 23.34 12.92 -1.96
C ALA A 106 22.06 13.78 -2.07
N CYS A 107 21.06 13.55 -1.22
CA CYS A 107 19.78 14.28 -1.24
C CYS A 107 19.55 15.15 0.00
N GLN A 108 20.53 15.34 0.88
CA GLN A 108 20.38 16.21 2.07
C GLN A 108 19.99 17.65 1.71
N GLU A 109 20.46 18.15 0.58
CA GLU A 109 20.16 19.50 0.07
C GLU A 109 19.15 19.49 -1.09
N ASN A 110 18.48 18.36 -1.35
CA ASN A 110 17.53 18.24 -2.44
C ASN A 110 16.09 18.23 -1.91
N ARG A 111 15.23 19.12 -2.43
CA ARG A 111 13.78 19.09 -2.12
C ARG A 111 13.01 17.98 -2.84
N TYR A 112 13.57 17.48 -3.93
CA TYR A 112 12.92 16.56 -4.87
C TYR A 112 12.90 15.13 -4.32
N GLN A 113 13.80 14.81 -3.38
CA GLN A 113 13.94 13.48 -2.79
C GLN A 113 14.18 13.61 -1.29
N THR A 114 13.84 12.57 -0.54
CA THR A 114 14.08 12.50 0.91
C THR A 114 14.89 11.26 1.25
N CYS A 115 15.67 11.32 2.32
CA CYS A 115 16.35 10.13 2.84
C CYS A 115 15.31 9.19 3.49
N SER A 116 15.20 7.97 2.98
CA SER A 116 14.40 6.92 3.60
C SER A 116 15.18 6.26 4.72
N SER A 117 14.66 6.29 5.95
CA SER A 117 15.26 5.61 7.10
C SER A 117 15.28 4.08 6.96
N THR A 118 14.37 3.53 6.15
CA THR A 118 14.26 2.08 5.92
C THR A 118 15.32 1.57 4.94
N THR A 119 15.56 2.31 3.85
CA THR A 119 16.49 1.88 2.79
C THR A 119 17.86 2.54 2.90
N ASN A 120 18.00 3.57 3.75
CA ASN A 120 19.18 4.43 3.85
C ASN A 120 19.62 5.04 2.51
N ALA A 121 18.63 5.31 1.65
CA ALA A 121 18.82 5.83 0.31
C ALA A 121 17.85 6.97 0.01
N CYS A 122 18.19 7.78 -0.99
CA CYS A 122 17.34 8.85 -1.50
C CYS A 122 16.13 8.28 -2.22
N GLN A 123 14.95 8.59 -1.72
CA GLN A 123 13.66 8.09 -2.19
C GLN A 123 12.72 9.25 -2.50
N CYS A 124 11.58 8.92 -3.11
CA CYS A 124 10.54 9.91 -3.37
C CYS A 124 9.96 10.45 -2.04
N PRO A 125 9.67 11.77 -1.96
CA PRO A 125 8.97 12.35 -0.82
C PRO A 125 7.61 11.71 -0.57
N GLY A 126 7.00 11.99 0.58
CA GLY A 126 5.65 11.53 0.90
C GLY A 126 4.64 11.87 -0.20
N ASN A 127 3.69 10.96 -0.43
CA ASN A 127 2.65 11.07 -1.47
C ASN A 127 3.19 11.32 -2.89
N SER A 128 4.38 10.81 -3.17
CA SER A 128 4.95 10.75 -4.51
C SER A 128 5.55 9.36 -4.75
N TYR A 129 5.71 8.99 -6.01
CA TYR A 129 6.19 7.66 -6.38
C TYR A 129 7.25 7.76 -7.47
N TRP A 130 8.14 6.79 -7.58
CA TRP A 130 9.18 6.82 -8.62
C TRP A 130 8.63 6.32 -9.95
N ASN A 131 8.56 7.15 -10.98
CA ASN A 131 8.04 6.74 -12.30
C ASN A 131 9.12 6.28 -13.30
N GLY A 132 10.36 6.05 -12.83
CA GLY A 132 11.51 5.77 -13.68
C GLY A 132 12.32 7.02 -14.09
N SER A 133 11.80 8.22 -13.87
CA SER A 133 12.48 9.48 -14.23
C SER A 133 12.44 10.56 -13.15
N MET A 134 11.32 10.67 -12.43
CA MET A 134 11.09 11.65 -11.38
C MET A 134 10.10 11.13 -10.35
N CYS A 135 9.83 11.92 -9.30
CA CYS A 135 8.80 11.63 -8.30
C CYS A 135 7.55 12.50 -8.49
N PRO A 136 6.65 12.17 -9.44
CA PRO A 136 5.33 12.80 -9.52
C PRO A 136 4.50 12.48 -8.27
N LEU A 137 3.48 13.31 -8.03
CA LEU A 137 2.48 13.04 -7.00
C LEU A 137 1.75 11.72 -7.27
N THR A 138 1.41 11.00 -6.19
CA THR A 138 0.55 9.83 -6.29
C THR A 138 -0.85 10.21 -6.75
N LEU A 139 -1.46 9.28 -7.48
CA LEU A 139 -2.64 9.48 -8.30
C LEU A 139 -3.92 9.22 -7.50
N PHE A 140 -4.96 9.97 -7.84
CA PHE A 140 -6.28 9.88 -7.24
C PHE A 140 -7.16 8.84 -7.94
N GLN A 141 -8.34 8.59 -7.37
CA GLN A 141 -9.28 7.58 -7.84
C GLN A 141 -9.65 7.79 -9.32
N ASN A 142 -9.75 6.69 -10.07
CA ASN A 142 -10.05 6.61 -11.50
C ASN A 142 -8.99 7.23 -12.43
N VAL A 143 -7.82 7.60 -11.92
CA VAL A 143 -6.68 8.03 -12.76
C VAL A 143 -5.90 6.81 -13.21
N ALA A 144 -5.53 6.77 -14.50
CA ALA A 144 -4.76 5.68 -15.07
C ALA A 144 -3.38 5.55 -14.39
N CYS A 145 -2.98 4.32 -14.09
CA CYS A 145 -1.74 4.04 -13.37
C CYS A 145 -0.99 2.86 -14.00
N HIS A 146 0.33 2.83 -13.82
CA HIS A 146 1.20 1.85 -14.48
C HIS A 146 2.12 1.08 -13.52
N GLN A 147 1.92 1.27 -12.21
CA GLN A 147 2.65 0.56 -11.17
C GLN A 147 1.93 0.61 -9.83
N ILE A 148 2.33 -0.27 -8.92
CA ILE A 148 1.62 -0.59 -7.69
C ILE A 148 1.53 0.59 -6.72
N ASP A 149 2.58 1.38 -6.63
CA ASP A 149 2.77 2.50 -5.70
C ASP A 149 2.33 3.85 -6.29
N ALA A 150 1.76 3.85 -7.50
CA ALA A 150 1.37 5.08 -8.17
C ALA A 150 0.18 5.79 -7.52
N CYS A 151 -0.62 5.12 -6.69
CA CYS A 151 -1.89 5.64 -6.15
C CYS A 151 -1.79 6.15 -4.71
N ARG A 152 -2.72 7.01 -4.30
CA ARG A 152 -2.82 7.57 -2.94
C ARG A 152 -3.19 6.51 -1.91
N SER A 153 -2.18 5.88 -1.31
CA SER A 153 -2.35 4.85 -0.28
C SER A 153 -2.95 5.39 1.02
N ASP A 154 -2.74 6.67 1.33
CA ASP A 154 -3.41 7.39 2.43
C ASP A 154 -4.92 7.51 2.24
N LEU A 155 -5.40 7.39 0.99
CA LEU A 155 -6.81 7.32 0.63
C LEU A 155 -7.29 5.88 0.37
N ASN A 156 -6.50 4.88 0.78
CA ASN A 156 -6.76 3.46 0.54
C ASN A 156 -6.91 3.10 -0.95
N LEU A 157 -6.19 3.83 -1.82
CA LEU A 157 -6.17 3.56 -3.26
C LEU A 157 -4.94 2.73 -3.64
N SER A 158 -5.15 1.76 -4.53
CA SER A 158 -4.09 1.02 -5.21
C SER A 158 -4.34 0.98 -6.70
N CYS A 159 -3.28 0.69 -7.46
CA CYS A 159 -3.40 0.54 -8.90
C CYS A 159 -4.00 -0.82 -9.23
N ILE A 160 -5.25 -0.85 -9.69
CA ILE A 160 -5.92 -2.12 -9.97
C ILE A 160 -5.31 -2.81 -11.19
N ILE A 161 -5.18 -4.12 -11.06
CA ILE A 161 -4.65 -5.01 -12.08
C ILE A 161 -5.81 -5.68 -12.79
N ASN A 162 -5.86 -5.63 -14.13
CA ASN A 162 -6.85 -6.36 -14.91
C ASN A 162 -6.54 -7.87 -14.94
N TYR A 163 -7.42 -8.66 -15.56
CA TYR A 163 -7.22 -10.11 -15.68
C TYR A 163 -5.99 -10.52 -16.48
N TYR A 164 -5.37 -9.60 -17.23
CA TYR A 164 -4.13 -9.81 -17.98
C TYR A 164 -2.87 -9.46 -17.17
N GLY A 165 -3.00 -9.05 -15.90
CA GLY A 165 -1.85 -8.64 -15.12
C GLY A 165 -1.35 -7.23 -15.45
N GLU A 166 -2.17 -6.39 -16.08
CA GLU A 166 -1.84 -5.02 -16.44
C GLU A 166 -2.46 -4.02 -15.46
N PHE A 167 -1.67 -3.03 -15.09
CA PHE A 167 -2.11 -1.89 -14.31
C PHE A 167 -3.08 -1.02 -15.13
N THR A 168 -4.19 -0.62 -14.52
CA THR A 168 -5.26 0.10 -15.21
C THR A 168 -5.50 1.47 -14.59
N GLN A 169 -6.11 1.53 -13.41
CA GLN A 169 -6.46 2.79 -12.75
C GLN A 169 -6.39 2.68 -11.24
N CYS A 170 -6.29 3.82 -10.56
CA CYS A 170 -6.37 3.86 -9.11
C CYS A 170 -7.80 3.61 -8.66
N SER A 171 -7.99 2.61 -7.81
CA SER A 171 -9.29 2.31 -7.20
C SER A 171 -9.09 1.96 -5.73
N ILE A 172 -10.18 2.02 -4.97
CA ILE A 172 -10.18 1.60 -3.57
C ILE A 172 -9.76 0.13 -3.51
N GLU A 173 -8.80 -0.18 -2.64
CA GLU A 173 -8.44 -1.57 -2.36
C GLU A 173 -9.69 -2.32 -1.87
N GLN A 174 -10.16 -3.27 -2.68
CA GLN A 174 -11.25 -4.14 -2.29
C GLN A 174 -10.66 -5.37 -1.59
N VAL A 175 -10.79 -5.40 -0.27
CA VAL A 175 -10.52 -6.62 0.49
C VAL A 175 -11.53 -7.68 0.05
N LEU A 176 -11.03 -8.80 -0.48
CA LEU A 176 -11.90 -9.88 -0.96
C LEU A 176 -12.71 -10.53 0.17
N THR A 177 -12.18 -10.48 1.40
CA THR A 177 -12.73 -11.14 2.58
C THR A 177 -13.13 -10.14 3.65
N ASN A 178 -14.38 -10.19 4.10
CA ASN A 178 -14.87 -9.42 5.23
C ASN A 178 -15.22 -10.34 6.42
N SER A 179 -15.67 -9.74 7.53
CA SER A 179 -16.06 -10.48 8.74
C SER A 179 -17.33 -11.33 8.58
N THR A 180 -18.01 -11.28 7.43
CA THR A 180 -19.16 -12.14 7.14
C THR A 180 -18.78 -13.38 6.33
N GLU A 181 -17.51 -13.52 5.90
CA GLU A 181 -17.05 -14.70 5.20
C GLU A 181 -17.13 -15.96 6.06
N THR A 182 -17.57 -17.06 5.45
CA THR A 182 -17.58 -18.37 6.10
C THR A 182 -16.43 -19.20 5.58
N ALA A 183 -15.41 -19.38 6.41
CA ALA A 183 -14.27 -20.26 6.12
C ALA A 183 -14.47 -21.66 6.70
N TYR A 184 -13.99 -22.66 5.97
CA TYR A 184 -14.02 -24.07 6.35
C TYR A 184 -12.59 -24.55 6.56
N ALA A 185 -12.30 -25.07 7.75
CA ALA A 185 -11.00 -25.63 8.06
C ALA A 185 -10.80 -26.98 7.35
N VAL A 186 -9.61 -27.21 6.81
CA VAL A 186 -9.22 -28.47 6.17
C VAL A 186 -7.88 -28.99 6.68
N TRP A 187 -7.68 -30.30 6.54
CA TRP A 187 -6.45 -31.00 6.89
C TRP A 187 -6.14 -32.08 5.86
N ASN A 188 -4.94 -32.68 5.98
CA ASN A 188 -4.36 -33.55 4.97
C ASN A 188 -4.19 -32.81 3.63
N THR A 189 -3.78 -31.55 3.70
CA THR A 189 -3.65 -30.70 2.52
C THR A 189 -2.31 -30.90 1.83
N THR A 190 -2.33 -30.95 0.51
CA THR A 190 -1.18 -30.82 -0.38
C THR A 190 -1.72 -30.20 -1.66
N ALA A 191 -1.02 -29.23 -2.25
CA ALA A 191 -1.51 -28.53 -3.44
C ALA A 191 -1.88 -29.52 -4.57
N GLY A 192 -3.05 -29.31 -5.18
CA GLY A 192 -3.63 -30.16 -6.21
C GLY A 192 -4.15 -31.52 -5.73
N SER A 193 -4.12 -31.82 -4.42
CA SER A 193 -4.58 -33.09 -3.83
C SER A 193 -5.88 -32.93 -3.03
N ASP A 194 -6.61 -34.02 -2.87
CA ASP A 194 -7.83 -34.04 -2.05
C ASP A 194 -7.52 -33.71 -0.59
N SER A 195 -8.45 -33.01 0.06
CA SER A 195 -8.37 -32.63 1.47
C SER A 195 -9.59 -33.11 2.25
N ASN A 196 -9.45 -33.18 3.57
CA ASN A 196 -10.53 -33.55 4.47
C ASN A 196 -11.00 -32.34 5.27
N LEU A 197 -12.30 -32.24 5.53
CA LEU A 197 -12.82 -31.25 6.47
C LEU A 197 -12.25 -31.51 7.87
N ALA A 198 -11.74 -30.46 8.49
CA ALA A 198 -11.37 -30.49 9.89
C ALA A 198 -12.60 -30.25 10.77
N SER A 199 -12.54 -30.74 12.01
CA SER A 199 -13.65 -30.65 12.97
C SER A 199 -13.22 -30.05 14.30
N SER A 200 -14.17 -29.49 15.04
CA SER A 200 -13.89 -28.92 16.36
C SER A 200 -13.37 -29.99 17.33
N GLY A 201 -12.26 -29.70 18.02
CA GLY A 201 -11.71 -30.59 19.03
C GLY A 201 -10.18 -30.48 19.15
N THR A 202 -9.56 -31.57 19.60
CA THR A 202 -8.13 -31.66 19.83
C THR A 202 -7.57 -32.91 19.12
N GLY A 203 -6.38 -32.81 18.53
CA GLY A 203 -5.71 -33.94 17.85
C GLY A 203 -5.82 -33.91 16.32
N ILE A 204 -5.63 -35.06 15.68
CA ILE A 204 -5.53 -35.16 14.22
C ILE A 204 -6.83 -34.74 13.54
N GLY A 205 -6.73 -33.89 12.52
CA GLY A 205 -7.86 -33.38 11.75
C GLY A 205 -8.77 -32.44 12.52
N LYS A 206 -8.27 -31.84 13.61
CA LYS A 206 -9.05 -30.94 14.46
C LYS A 206 -8.53 -29.51 14.47
N TYR A 207 -9.41 -28.58 14.81
CA TYR A 207 -9.09 -27.22 15.19
C TYR A 207 -9.61 -26.92 16.60
N TYR A 208 -8.96 -26.00 17.30
CA TYR A 208 -9.33 -25.66 18.67
C TYR A 208 -10.74 -25.04 18.72
N PRO A 209 -11.68 -25.55 19.55
CA PRO A 209 -13.10 -25.18 19.49
C PRO A 209 -13.41 -23.68 19.55
N GLN A 210 -12.61 -22.89 20.27
CA GLN A 210 -12.80 -21.43 20.42
C GLN A 210 -11.89 -20.60 19.50
N GLN A 211 -11.04 -21.25 18.72
CA GLN A 211 -10.07 -20.65 17.80
C GLN A 211 -10.24 -21.30 16.42
N GLY A 212 -11.50 -21.41 16.00
CA GLY A 212 -11.91 -22.06 14.76
C GLY A 212 -11.77 -21.15 13.53
N PRO A 213 -12.17 -21.64 12.35
CA PRO A 213 -11.99 -20.91 11.10
C PRO A 213 -12.76 -19.59 11.00
N GLY A 214 -13.77 -19.37 11.85
CA GLY A 214 -14.47 -18.08 11.96
C GLY A 214 -13.58 -16.89 12.35
N ASN A 215 -12.40 -17.15 12.93
CA ASN A 215 -11.45 -16.12 13.33
C ASN A 215 -10.44 -15.75 12.23
N ILE A 216 -10.54 -16.32 11.03
CA ILE A 216 -9.54 -16.08 9.95
C ILE A 216 -9.75 -14.71 9.29
N PHE A 217 -11.00 -14.31 9.11
CA PHE A 217 -11.39 -13.09 8.39
C PHE A 217 -12.24 -12.13 9.23
N ASP A 218 -12.20 -12.25 10.56
CA ASP A 218 -12.98 -11.41 11.49
C ASP A 218 -12.41 -10.00 11.71
N HIS A 219 -11.28 -9.70 11.05
CA HIS A 219 -10.56 -8.42 11.10
C HIS A 219 -10.08 -8.04 12.52
N ASN A 220 -9.92 -9.02 13.41
CA ASN A 220 -9.46 -8.81 14.77
C ASN A 220 -8.11 -9.50 15.00
N THR A 221 -7.05 -8.72 15.18
CA THR A 221 -5.70 -9.28 15.41
C THR A 221 -5.57 -10.00 16.76
N ASN A 222 -6.54 -9.85 17.67
CA ASN A 222 -6.56 -10.50 18.99
C ASN A 222 -7.24 -11.87 18.99
N THR A 223 -7.90 -12.26 17.90
CA THR A 223 -8.42 -13.61 17.70
C THR A 223 -7.48 -14.39 16.78
N LYS A 224 -7.66 -15.70 16.71
CA LYS A 224 -6.81 -16.56 15.89
C LYS A 224 -7.51 -17.84 15.48
N TYR A 225 -7.07 -18.38 14.35
CA TYR A 225 -7.34 -19.75 13.94
C TYR A 225 -6.19 -20.66 14.37
N VAL A 226 -6.51 -21.72 15.11
CA VAL A 226 -5.53 -22.73 15.53
C VAL A 226 -5.96 -24.10 15.05
N SER A 227 -5.24 -24.60 14.04
CA SER A 227 -5.32 -25.98 13.61
C SER A 227 -4.39 -26.87 14.44
N PHE A 228 -4.78 -28.14 14.61
CA PHE A 228 -3.91 -29.21 15.09
C PHE A 228 -3.43 -30.09 13.94
N GLY A 229 -4.15 -30.15 12.81
CA GLY A 229 -3.67 -30.84 11.60
C GLY A 229 -3.29 -32.29 11.82
N ASP A 230 -2.05 -32.66 11.49
CA ASP A 230 -1.50 -34.02 11.67
C ASP A 230 -0.85 -34.25 13.05
N CYS A 231 -1.21 -33.46 14.05
CA CYS A 231 -0.61 -33.53 15.39
C CYS A 231 -1.14 -34.74 16.17
N LYS A 232 -0.33 -35.82 16.22
CA LYS A 232 -0.61 -37.04 16.99
C LYS A 232 -0.55 -36.85 18.51
N ASN A 233 0.38 -36.02 18.98
CA ASN A 233 0.58 -35.71 20.40
C ASN A 233 0.46 -34.20 20.62
N ILE A 234 -0.49 -33.79 21.45
CA ILE A 234 -0.79 -32.38 21.72
C ILE A 234 0.16 -31.85 22.79
N THR A 235 1.44 -31.82 22.48
CA THR A 235 2.39 -31.09 23.30
C THR A 235 2.40 -29.64 22.81
N ALA A 236 2.11 -28.70 23.71
CA ALA A 236 2.02 -27.29 23.38
C ALA A 236 3.33 -26.81 22.73
N GLY A 237 3.23 -26.21 21.54
CA GLY A 237 4.36 -25.55 20.86
C GLY A 237 5.18 -26.41 19.89
N SER A 238 4.78 -27.66 19.58
CA SER A 238 5.47 -28.43 18.52
C SER A 238 5.36 -27.73 17.16
N PRO A 239 6.48 -27.44 16.47
CA PRO A 239 6.48 -26.75 15.17
C PRO A 239 5.91 -27.60 14.03
N THR A 240 5.84 -28.93 14.20
CA THR A 240 5.26 -29.83 13.21
C THR A 240 3.74 -29.96 13.37
N CYS A 241 3.18 -29.51 14.49
CA CYS A 241 1.73 -29.53 14.67
C CYS A 241 1.07 -28.45 13.81
N ALA A 242 0.07 -28.87 13.03
CA ALA A 242 -0.60 -28.12 11.97
C ALA A 242 0.09 -28.05 10.59
N GLN A 243 1.11 -28.88 10.34
CA GLN A 243 1.51 -29.15 8.96
C GLN A 243 0.34 -29.77 8.16
N ASN A 244 0.31 -29.52 6.85
CA ASN A 244 -0.73 -30.03 5.93
C ASN A 244 -2.14 -29.64 6.38
N THR A 245 -2.30 -28.38 6.78
CA THR A 245 -3.59 -27.78 7.13
C THR A 245 -3.85 -26.54 6.31
N GLY A 246 -5.09 -26.13 6.29
CA GLY A 246 -5.50 -24.89 5.65
C GLY A 246 -6.96 -24.60 5.89
N PHE A 247 -7.50 -23.78 5.02
CA PHE A 247 -8.91 -23.46 4.98
C PHE A 247 -9.30 -23.13 3.54
N TYR A 248 -10.59 -23.21 3.25
CA TYR A 248 -11.17 -22.65 2.04
C TYR A 248 -12.41 -21.83 2.38
N LEU A 249 -12.82 -20.98 1.44
CA LEU A 249 -14.08 -20.25 1.49
C LEU A 249 -14.62 -20.04 0.08
N THR A 250 -15.90 -19.76 -0.02
CA THR A 250 -16.52 -19.24 -1.24
C THR A 250 -16.80 -17.77 -1.01
N LEU A 251 -16.17 -16.90 -1.80
CA LEU A 251 -16.29 -15.44 -1.63
C LEU A 251 -17.75 -15.00 -1.85
N GLN A 252 -18.31 -14.27 -0.89
CA GLN A 252 -19.70 -13.80 -0.97
C GLN A 252 -19.95 -12.84 -2.13
N ARG A 253 -18.89 -12.17 -2.59
CA ARG A 253 -18.93 -11.24 -3.73
C ARG A 253 -18.88 -11.91 -5.11
N GLY A 254 -18.82 -13.24 -5.15
CA GLY A 254 -18.67 -14.02 -6.37
C GLY A 254 -17.24 -14.08 -6.89
N ALA A 255 -17.10 -14.51 -8.15
CA ALA A 255 -15.82 -14.70 -8.81
C ALA A 255 -14.96 -13.43 -8.73
N SER A 256 -13.73 -13.57 -8.24
CA SER A 256 -12.82 -12.46 -7.99
C SER A 256 -11.40 -12.85 -8.39
N LEU A 257 -10.62 -11.85 -8.81
CA LEU A 257 -9.19 -12.00 -9.04
C LEU A 257 -8.44 -11.76 -7.71
N LEU A 258 -7.73 -12.79 -7.23
CA LEU A 258 -6.79 -12.62 -6.12
C LEU A 258 -5.50 -11.98 -6.64
N VAL A 259 -5.19 -10.77 -6.19
CA VAL A 259 -3.99 -10.02 -6.61
C VAL A 259 -2.89 -10.02 -5.56
N ALA A 260 -3.29 -9.99 -4.29
CA ALA A 260 -2.39 -9.95 -3.15
C ALA A 260 -3.05 -10.53 -1.91
N PHE A 261 -2.23 -10.89 -0.94
CA PHE A 261 -2.67 -11.34 0.37
C PHE A 261 -1.68 -10.89 1.45
N ARG A 262 -2.13 -10.91 2.71
CA ARG A 262 -1.28 -10.65 3.88
C ARG A 262 -1.74 -11.49 5.06
N PHE A 263 -0.80 -11.91 5.89
CA PHE A 263 -1.07 -12.64 7.13
C PHE A 263 -0.75 -11.75 8.33
N THR A 264 -1.43 -11.98 9.45
CA THR A 264 -1.11 -11.36 10.74
C THR A 264 -0.57 -12.42 11.67
N THR A 265 0.50 -12.09 12.39
CA THR A 265 0.96 -12.93 13.49
C THR A 265 -0.01 -12.84 14.67
N THR A 266 -0.17 -13.95 15.40
CA THR A 266 -0.95 -13.96 16.65
C THR A 266 -0.09 -13.56 17.85
N GLU A 267 -0.57 -13.69 19.07
CA GLU A 267 0.22 -13.63 20.32
C GLU A 267 0.87 -14.98 20.70
N SER A 268 0.59 -16.05 19.96
CA SER A 268 0.85 -17.45 20.35
C SER A 268 2.25 -17.94 19.93
N TYR A 269 2.55 -19.24 19.91
CA TYR A 269 3.91 -19.75 19.63
C TYR A 269 4.48 -19.30 18.25
N PRO A 270 5.53 -18.44 18.18
CA PRO A 270 6.08 -17.97 16.90
C PRO A 270 6.61 -19.11 16.01
N ARG A 271 7.06 -20.20 16.64
CA ARG A 271 7.55 -21.41 15.94
C ARG A 271 6.47 -22.14 15.13
N ARG A 272 5.20 -21.76 15.28
CA ARG A 272 4.05 -22.33 14.55
C ARG A 272 3.45 -21.37 13.54
N ASP A 273 4.01 -20.17 13.39
CA ASP A 273 3.56 -19.27 12.34
C ASP A 273 3.83 -19.92 10.97
N PRO A 274 2.86 -19.88 10.03
CA PRO A 274 3.13 -20.36 8.69
C PRO A 274 4.19 -19.44 8.07
N LEU A 275 5.30 -19.99 7.60
CA LEU A 275 6.31 -19.20 6.87
C LEU A 275 6.18 -19.38 5.36
N MET A 276 5.71 -20.56 4.94
CA MET A 276 5.48 -20.93 3.55
C MET A 276 4.05 -21.45 3.41
N ILE A 277 3.38 -21.06 2.32
CA ILE A 277 2.01 -21.47 2.03
C ILE A 277 1.84 -21.76 0.54
N THR A 278 0.76 -22.46 0.22
CA THR A 278 0.19 -22.49 -1.12
C THR A 278 -1.17 -21.80 -1.09
N ILE A 279 -1.53 -21.13 -2.17
CA ILE A 279 -2.89 -20.62 -2.40
C ILE A 279 -3.36 -21.18 -3.72
N GLU A 280 -4.58 -21.72 -3.71
CA GLU A 280 -5.23 -22.30 -4.88
C GLU A 280 -6.58 -21.61 -5.11
N GLY A 281 -7.01 -21.54 -6.37
CA GLY A 281 -8.29 -20.98 -6.78
C GLY A 281 -9.19 -22.02 -7.41
N SER A 282 -10.50 -21.87 -7.24
CA SER A 282 -11.51 -22.73 -7.87
C SER A 282 -12.72 -21.91 -8.30
N ASN A 283 -13.29 -22.27 -9.45
CA ASN A 283 -14.63 -21.86 -9.88
C ASN A 283 -15.63 -23.03 -9.81
N SER A 284 -15.26 -24.12 -9.12
CA SER A 284 -16.12 -25.31 -8.97
C SER A 284 -17.21 -25.09 -7.94
N ASN A 285 -18.22 -25.96 -7.94
CA ASN A 285 -19.28 -25.92 -6.93
C ASN A 285 -18.73 -26.23 -5.52
N SER A 286 -19.41 -25.72 -4.49
CA SER A 286 -19.03 -25.89 -3.09
C SER A 286 -18.88 -27.36 -2.66
N THR A 287 -19.60 -28.28 -3.31
CA THR A 287 -19.53 -29.73 -3.08
C THR A 287 -18.22 -30.37 -3.51
N ASP A 288 -17.46 -29.73 -4.40
CA ASP A 288 -16.21 -30.27 -4.96
C ASP A 288 -14.97 -29.61 -4.35
N LEU A 289 -15.12 -28.69 -3.38
CA LEU A 289 -14.01 -27.92 -2.81
C LEU A 289 -13.08 -28.72 -1.89
N THR A 290 -13.42 -29.98 -1.57
CA THR A 290 -12.49 -30.91 -0.93
C THR A 290 -11.71 -31.77 -1.93
N ARG A 291 -12.04 -31.71 -3.23
CA ARG A 291 -11.34 -32.45 -4.29
C ARG A 291 -10.20 -31.60 -4.85
N GLY A 292 -8.98 -32.12 -4.83
CA GLY A 292 -7.78 -31.44 -5.33
C GLY A 292 -7.89 -31.07 -6.81
N SER A 293 -8.57 -31.92 -7.59
CA SER A 293 -8.83 -31.67 -9.02
C SER A 293 -9.69 -30.43 -9.30
N SER A 294 -10.38 -29.89 -8.31
CA SER A 294 -11.16 -28.66 -8.42
C SER A 294 -10.31 -27.40 -8.28
N TRP A 295 -9.06 -27.53 -7.87
CA TRP A 295 -8.19 -26.41 -7.50
C TRP A 295 -7.07 -26.19 -8.50
N THR A 296 -6.77 -24.93 -8.78
CA THR A 296 -5.62 -24.50 -9.57
C THR A 296 -4.65 -23.75 -8.68
N LEU A 297 -3.38 -24.17 -8.64
CA LEU A 297 -2.35 -23.49 -7.87
C LEU A 297 -2.11 -22.07 -8.40
N LEU A 298 -2.27 -21.08 -7.54
CA LEU A 298 -2.07 -19.66 -7.84
C LEU A 298 -0.77 -19.11 -7.23
N TYR A 299 -0.40 -19.62 -6.06
CA TYR A 299 0.77 -19.15 -5.32
C TYR A 299 1.44 -20.30 -4.56
N ASN A 300 2.77 -20.31 -4.56
CA ASN A 300 3.59 -21.18 -3.72
C ASN A 300 4.82 -20.39 -3.26
N GLY A 301 4.87 -20.03 -1.98
CA GLY A 301 5.90 -19.12 -1.49
C GLY A 301 5.71 -18.69 -0.05
N SER A 302 6.40 -17.61 0.32
CA SER A 302 6.33 -17.01 1.65
C SER A 302 4.94 -16.43 1.95
N CYS A 303 4.51 -16.46 3.20
CA CYS A 303 3.28 -15.73 3.59
C CYS A 303 3.53 -14.24 3.92
N GLY A 304 4.79 -13.81 3.89
CA GLY A 304 5.21 -12.46 4.24
C GLY A 304 5.51 -12.21 5.73
N ILE A 305 5.34 -13.22 6.59
CA ILE A 305 5.77 -13.19 8.00
C ILE A 305 7.24 -13.60 8.11
N SER A 306 8.01 -12.90 8.94
CA SER A 306 9.39 -13.30 9.30
C SER A 306 9.46 -13.92 10.70
N THR A 307 10.52 -14.71 10.97
CA THR A 307 10.70 -15.38 12.27
C THR A 307 10.90 -14.43 13.45
N ASN A 308 11.27 -13.17 13.19
CA ASN A 308 11.51 -12.13 14.20
C ASN A 308 10.44 -11.02 14.15
N GLN A 309 9.29 -11.29 13.52
CA GLN A 309 8.22 -10.32 13.39
C GLN A 309 7.63 -9.92 14.76
N ILE A 310 7.32 -8.64 14.92
CA ILE A 310 6.53 -8.13 16.03
C ILE A 310 5.15 -8.83 16.03
N ARG A 311 4.71 -9.31 17.19
CA ARG A 311 3.45 -10.05 17.32
C ARG A 311 2.23 -9.16 17.21
N LEU A 312 1.09 -9.74 16.81
CA LEU A 312 -0.16 -9.00 16.57
C LEU A 312 -0.03 -7.92 15.47
N THR A 313 0.92 -8.10 14.55
CA THR A 313 1.14 -7.20 13.41
C THR A 313 1.04 -7.94 12.08
N TYR A 314 0.66 -7.21 11.03
CA TYR A 314 0.63 -7.70 9.66
C TYR A 314 2.04 -7.92 9.11
N GLY A 315 2.24 -9.05 8.45
CA GLY A 315 3.36 -9.35 7.58
C GLY A 315 3.41 -8.44 6.35
N SER A 316 4.48 -8.61 5.57
CA SER A 316 4.60 -7.94 4.27
C SER A 316 3.54 -8.46 3.29
N THR A 317 2.90 -7.56 2.54
CA THR A 317 1.96 -7.92 1.47
C THR A 317 2.66 -8.77 0.42
N GLN A 318 2.08 -9.91 0.08
CA GLN A 318 2.55 -10.79 -0.97
C GLN A 318 1.70 -10.60 -2.21
N TRP A 319 2.35 -10.38 -3.35
CA TRP A 319 1.71 -10.23 -4.65
C TRP A 319 1.74 -11.57 -5.39
N LEU A 320 0.63 -11.94 -6.03
CA LEU A 320 0.62 -13.12 -6.88
C LEU A 320 1.45 -12.84 -8.14
N PRO A 321 2.25 -13.81 -8.62
CA PRO A 321 2.97 -13.69 -9.88
C PRO A 321 1.98 -13.38 -11.01
N LYS A 322 2.38 -12.55 -11.97
CA LYS A 322 1.60 -12.38 -13.20
C LYS A 322 1.43 -13.76 -13.83
N HIS A 323 0.19 -14.25 -13.92
CA HIS A 323 -0.10 -15.42 -14.72
C HIS A 323 0.14 -15.04 -16.18
N SER A 324 1.26 -15.49 -16.76
CA SER A 324 1.37 -15.63 -18.21
C SER A 324 0.34 -16.67 -18.62
N ALA A 325 -0.80 -16.20 -19.13
CA ALA A 325 -1.66 -17.00 -19.98
C ALA A 325 -1.01 -17.14 -21.36
#